data_AF-A0A2I0TH47-F1
#
_entry.id   AF-A0A2I0TH47-F1
#
_cell.length_a   1.000
_cell.length_b   1.000
_cell.length_c   1.000
_cell.angle_alpha   90.00
_cell.angle_beta   90.00
_cell.angle_gamma   90.00
#
_symmetry.space_group_name_H-M   'P 1'
#
loop_
_entity.id
_entity.type
_entity.pdbx_description
1 polymer ?
#
loop_
_entity_poly.entity_id
_entity_poly.type
_entity_poly.pdbx_seq_one_letter_code
_entity_poly.pdbx_strand_id
1 'polypeptide(L)'
;MLAWHVLMGNQVIWKARDMDLVQSAFDVLRTMLPVGCVRIIPYSDQYEEAYRCNFLGLSPHVQIPSHILSSEFAVLVEVRTATRSSLYPTLFEDEQSLNKYEFVVTSGSPVAADRVGPTILNKIEAALTNQNLSVDVVDQCLVCLKEEWMK
;
A
#
# COMPACT_ATOMS: atom_id res chain seq x y z
N MET A 1 0.41 9.68 -2.81
CA MET A 1 -0.21 8.65 -3.66
C MET A 1 -0.79 7.47 -2.88
N LEU A 2 -0.06 6.39 -2.56
CA LEU A 2 -0.66 5.16 -2.02
C LEU A 2 -1.49 5.38 -0.74
N ALA A 3 -0.90 6.00 0.29
CA ALA A 3 -1.60 6.27 1.55
C ALA A 3 -2.81 7.21 1.37
N TRP A 4 -2.77 8.11 0.40
CA TRP A 4 -3.91 8.97 0.06
C TRP A 4 -5.07 8.13 -0.50
N HIS A 5 -4.80 7.24 -1.46
CA HIS A 5 -5.83 6.32 -2.00
C HIS A 5 -6.42 5.44 -0.90
N VAL A 6 -5.59 4.96 0.03
CA VAL A 6 -6.06 4.21 1.19
C VAL A 6 -7.05 5.03 2.01
N LEU A 7 -6.65 6.25 2.43
CA LEU A 7 -7.48 7.12 3.27
C LEU A 7 -8.79 7.56 2.58
N MET A 8 -8.78 7.74 1.26
CA MET A 8 -9.98 8.08 0.49
C MET A 8 -10.92 6.88 0.25
N GLY A 9 -10.51 5.68 0.63
CA GLY A 9 -11.30 4.45 0.41
C GLY A 9 -11.31 4.00 -1.05
N ASN A 10 -10.37 4.50 -1.86
CA ASN A 10 -10.16 4.07 -3.24
C ASN A 10 -9.70 2.61 -3.29
N GLN A 11 -9.78 2.00 -4.47
CA GLN A 11 -9.32 0.63 -4.64
C GLN A 11 -7.79 0.57 -4.68
N VAL A 12 -7.20 -0.26 -3.82
CA VAL A 12 -5.77 -0.48 -3.67
C VAL A 12 -5.48 -1.91 -4.10
N ILE A 13 -4.83 -2.04 -5.24
CA ILE A 13 -4.57 -3.31 -5.91
C ILE A 13 -3.09 -3.65 -5.75
N TRP A 14 -2.78 -4.80 -5.17
CA TRP A 14 -1.43 -5.33 -5.04
C TRP A 14 -1.27 -6.53 -5.94
N LYS A 15 -0.35 -6.45 -6.90
CA LYS A 15 -0.08 -7.51 -7.87
C LYS A 15 1.31 -8.06 -7.65
N ALA A 16 1.40 -9.25 -7.05
CA ALA A 16 2.67 -9.86 -6.67
C ALA A 16 2.57 -11.39 -6.76
N ARG A 17 3.70 -12.06 -6.92
CA ARG A 17 3.78 -13.53 -6.81
C ARG A 17 3.75 -14.01 -5.36
N ASP A 18 4.33 -13.21 -4.46
CA ASP A 18 4.49 -13.54 -3.05
C ASP A 18 3.25 -13.12 -2.26
N MET A 19 2.50 -14.10 -1.75
CA MET A 19 1.26 -13.87 -1.02
C MET A 19 1.49 -13.29 0.37
N ASP A 20 2.57 -13.70 1.05
CA ASP A 20 2.89 -13.24 2.41
C ASP A 20 3.29 -11.76 2.38
N LEU A 21 4.01 -11.34 1.32
CA LEU A 21 4.30 -9.93 1.08
C LEU A 21 3.03 -9.11 0.92
N VAL A 22 2.06 -9.56 0.12
CA VAL A 22 0.78 -8.85 -0.08
C VAL A 22 -0.01 -8.77 1.22
N GLN A 23 -0.08 -9.86 1.98
CA GLN A 23 -0.76 -9.91 3.26
C GLN A 23 -0.13 -8.92 4.26
N SER A 24 1.20 -8.92 4.38
CA SER A 24 1.94 -7.99 5.24
C SER A 24 1.68 -6.52 4.87
N ALA A 25 1.63 -6.22 3.57
CA ALA A 25 1.32 -4.87 3.10
C ALA A 25 -0.10 -4.45 3.50
N PHE A 26 -1.11 -5.32 3.35
CA PHE A 26 -2.46 -5.02 3.81
C PHE A 26 -2.57 -4.89 5.32
N ASP A 27 -1.84 -5.70 6.08
CA ASP A 27 -1.83 -5.61 7.53
C ASP A 27 -1.27 -4.27 8.03
N VAL A 28 -0.28 -3.70 7.32
CA VAL A 28 0.22 -2.34 7.59
C VAL A 28 -0.77 -1.29 7.10
N LEU A 29 -1.24 -1.37 5.84
CA LEU A 29 -2.07 -0.32 5.25
C LEU A 29 -3.43 -0.16 5.94
N ARG A 30 -4.02 -1.27 6.42
CA ARG A 30 -5.31 -1.21 7.15
C ARG A 30 -5.20 -0.48 8.49
N THR A 31 -4.00 -0.36 9.07
CA THR A 31 -3.82 0.36 10.35
C THR A 31 -4.20 1.84 10.21
N MET A 32 -4.08 2.42 9.00
CA MET A 32 -4.46 3.80 8.70
C MET A 32 -5.98 4.00 8.63
N LEU A 33 -6.78 2.94 8.52
CA LEU A 33 -8.23 3.01 8.34
C LEU A 33 -9.01 2.55 9.58
N PRO A 34 -10.23 3.07 9.81
CA PRO A 34 -11.17 2.47 10.74
C PRO A 34 -11.52 1.04 10.31
N VAL A 35 -11.74 0.15 11.28
CA VAL A 35 -11.99 -1.28 11.00
C VAL A 35 -13.20 -1.53 10.09
N GLY A 36 -14.23 -0.68 10.15
CA GLY A 36 -15.42 -0.78 9.30
C GLY A 36 -15.23 -0.31 7.85
N CYS A 37 -14.11 0.35 7.54
CA CYS A 37 -13.81 0.89 6.21
C CYS A 37 -12.98 -0.07 5.35
N VAL A 38 -12.68 -1.27 5.87
CA VAL A 38 -11.73 -2.21 5.27
C VAL A 38 -12.46 -3.44 4.75
N ARG A 39 -12.35 -3.71 3.46
CA ARG A 39 -12.87 -4.88 2.74
C ARG A 39 -11.75 -5.48 1.90
N ILE A 40 -11.16 -6.56 2.40
CA ILE A 40 -9.95 -7.17 1.83
C ILE A 40 -10.32 -8.47 1.10
N ILE A 41 -9.86 -8.60 -0.15
CA ILE A 41 -9.66 -9.88 -0.81
C ILE A 41 -8.13 -10.09 -0.87
N PRO A 42 -7.56 -10.96 -0.02
CA PRO A 42 -6.11 -10.97 0.23
C PRO A 42 -5.31 -11.45 -0.97
N TYR A 43 -5.85 -12.39 -1.75
CA TYR A 43 -5.25 -12.86 -2.99
C TYR A 43 -6.30 -13.51 -3.88
N SER A 44 -6.36 -13.10 -5.15
CA SER A 44 -7.34 -13.55 -6.14
C SER A 44 -6.67 -13.83 -7.48
N ASP A 45 -7.16 -14.85 -8.19
CA ASP A 45 -6.76 -15.20 -9.56
C ASP A 45 -7.59 -14.49 -10.64
N GLN A 46 -8.47 -13.58 -10.23
CA GLN A 46 -9.25 -12.71 -11.11
C GLN A 46 -9.38 -11.31 -10.50
N TYR A 47 -9.56 -10.32 -11.36
CA TYR A 47 -9.87 -8.96 -10.91
C TYR A 47 -11.25 -8.91 -10.25
N GLU A 48 -11.36 -8.13 -9.18
CA GLU A 48 -12.58 -7.92 -8.42
C GLU A 48 -12.86 -6.42 -8.31
N GLU A 49 -14.12 -6.03 -8.45
CA GLU A 49 -14.52 -4.62 -8.51
C GLU A 49 -14.50 -3.94 -7.13
N ALA A 50 -14.41 -2.61 -7.12
CA ALA A 50 -14.34 -1.78 -5.91
C ALA A 50 -15.56 -1.93 -4.96
N TYR A 51 -16.72 -2.36 -5.48
CA TYR A 51 -17.88 -2.65 -4.65
C TYR A 51 -17.74 -3.95 -3.84
N ARG A 52 -16.81 -4.84 -4.20
CA ARG A 52 -16.51 -6.07 -3.43
C ARG A 52 -15.43 -5.83 -2.39
N CYS A 53 -14.36 -5.13 -2.77
CA CYS A 53 -13.21 -4.88 -1.92
C CYS A 53 -12.52 -3.56 -2.25
N ASN A 54 -12.01 -2.87 -1.24
CA ASN A 54 -11.07 -1.76 -1.44
C ASN A 54 -9.61 -2.22 -1.41
N PHE A 55 -9.30 -3.36 -0.80
CA PHE A 55 -7.98 -3.98 -0.87
C PHE A 55 -8.05 -5.28 -1.66
N LEU A 56 -7.27 -5.37 -2.73
CA LEU A 56 -7.30 -6.51 -3.64
C LEU A 56 -5.88 -7.00 -3.92
N GLY A 57 -5.54 -8.20 -3.45
CA GLY A 57 -4.34 -8.90 -3.86
C GLY A 57 -4.59 -9.71 -5.12
N LEU A 58 -3.68 -9.66 -6.09
CA LEU A 58 -3.80 -10.34 -7.37
C LEU A 58 -2.56 -11.16 -7.70
N SER A 59 -2.81 -12.30 -8.33
CA SER A 59 -1.77 -13.08 -9.01
C SER A 59 -1.12 -12.27 -10.14
N PRO A 60 0.19 -12.45 -10.40
CA PRO A 60 0.94 -11.65 -11.37
C PRO A 60 0.43 -11.82 -12.82
N HIS A 61 -0.35 -12.86 -13.10
CA HIS A 61 -0.88 -13.16 -14.43
C HIS A 61 -2.26 -12.53 -14.69
N VAL A 62 -2.91 -12.01 -13.64
CA VAL A 62 -4.25 -11.42 -13.76
C VAL A 62 -4.20 -10.14 -14.58
N GLN A 63 -5.10 -10.04 -15.55
CA GLN A 63 -5.29 -8.84 -16.36
C GLN A 63 -6.25 -7.90 -15.66
N ILE A 64 -5.82 -6.66 -15.47
CA ILE A 64 -6.65 -5.59 -14.89
C ILE A 64 -7.30 -4.84 -16.05
N PRO A 65 -8.61 -4.54 -16.00
CA PRO A 65 -9.26 -3.78 -17.05
C PRO A 65 -8.61 -2.41 -17.27
N SER A 66 -8.50 -1.97 -18.53
CA SER A 66 -7.83 -0.73 -18.91
C SER A 66 -8.41 0.52 -18.24
N HIS A 67 -9.74 0.56 -18.09
CA HIS A 67 -10.43 1.68 -17.44
C HIS A 67 -10.06 1.82 -15.95
N ILE A 68 -9.65 0.73 -15.28
CA ILE A 68 -9.16 0.76 -13.90
C ILE A 68 -7.73 1.26 -13.86
N LEU A 69 -6.88 0.84 -14.80
CA LEU A 69 -5.49 1.31 -14.90
C LEU A 69 -5.40 2.83 -15.14
N SER A 70 -6.37 3.40 -15.86
CA SER A 70 -6.51 4.85 -16.07
C SER A 70 -7.36 5.56 -15.02
N SER A 71 -7.88 4.84 -14.03
CA SER A 71 -8.81 5.40 -13.04
C SER A 71 -8.09 6.27 -12.03
N GLU A 72 -8.72 7.40 -11.66
CA GLU A 72 -8.28 8.24 -10.55
C GLU A 72 -8.65 7.64 -9.18
N PHE A 73 -9.50 6.61 -9.17
CA PHE A 73 -10.04 5.97 -7.96
C PHE A 73 -9.40 4.59 -7.69
N ALA A 74 -8.32 4.26 -8.39
CA ALA A 74 -7.57 3.03 -8.18
C ALA A 74 -6.07 3.31 -8.13
N VAL A 75 -5.34 2.55 -7.31
CA VAL A 75 -3.88 2.54 -7.30
C VAL A 75 -3.41 1.10 -7.42
N LEU A 76 -2.41 0.88 -8.28
CA LEU A 76 -1.80 -0.41 -8.53
C LEU A 76 -0.37 -0.40 -8.00
N VAL A 77 -0.05 -1.42 -7.19
CA VAL A 77 1.31 -1.73 -6.77
C VAL A 77 1.71 -3.04 -7.46
N GLU A 78 2.57 -2.94 -8.48
CA GLU A 78 3.18 -4.12 -9.09
C GLU A 78 4.49 -4.45 -8.37
N VAL A 79 4.61 -5.69 -7.90
CA VAL A 79 5.84 -6.20 -7.30
C VAL A 79 6.53 -7.14 -8.28
N ARG A 80 7.77 -6.81 -8.62
CA ARG A 80 8.63 -7.62 -9.48
C ARG A 80 9.83 -8.13 -8.67
N THR A 81 10.37 -9.27 -9.06
CA THR A 81 11.66 -9.71 -8.51
C THR A 81 12.76 -8.85 -9.12
N ALA A 82 13.55 -8.17 -8.28
CA ALA A 82 14.66 -7.36 -8.73
C ALA A 82 15.72 -8.26 -9.37
N THR A 83 16.04 -8.03 -10.64
CA THR A 83 17.10 -8.73 -11.36
C THR A 83 18.47 -8.20 -10.93
N ARG A 84 18.88 -8.45 -9.68
CA ARG A 84 20.25 -8.14 -9.27
C ARG A 84 21.18 -9.22 -9.82
N SER A 85 21.85 -8.92 -10.93
CA SER A 85 23.12 -9.57 -11.29
C SER A 85 24.17 -9.20 -10.24
N SER A 86 24.15 -9.88 -9.10
CA SER A 86 25.14 -9.67 -8.05
C SER A 86 26.41 -10.46 -8.38
N LEU A 87 27.45 -9.78 -8.85
CA LEU A 87 28.80 -10.37 -9.02
C LEU A 87 29.52 -10.62 -7.68
N TYR A 88 28.87 -10.43 -6.54
CA TYR A 88 29.42 -10.73 -5.21
C TYR A 88 28.34 -11.25 -4.27
N PRO A 89 28.37 -12.52 -3.84
CA PRO A 89 27.48 -12.99 -2.79
C PRO A 89 27.94 -12.35 -1.47
N THR A 90 27.22 -11.34 -1.00
CA THR A 90 27.37 -10.88 0.38
C THR A 90 26.87 -12.01 1.28
N LEU A 91 27.78 -12.60 2.07
CA LEU A 91 27.57 -13.77 2.95
C LEU A 91 26.54 -13.59 4.09
N PHE A 92 25.71 -12.54 4.01
CA PHE A 92 24.64 -12.21 4.95
C PHE A 92 23.46 -11.66 4.14
N GLU A 93 22.72 -12.54 3.46
CA GLU A 93 21.36 -12.19 3.04
C GLU A 93 20.52 -12.08 4.31
N ASP A 94 20.26 -10.85 4.72
CA ASP A 94 19.24 -10.58 5.72
C ASP A 94 17.89 -10.97 5.09
N GLU A 95 17.35 -12.14 5.44
CA GLU A 95 16.08 -12.67 4.89
C GLU A 95 14.91 -11.69 5.06
N GLN A 96 15.05 -10.71 5.97
CA GLN A 96 14.08 -9.65 6.25
C GLN A 96 14.11 -8.50 5.24
N SER A 97 15.06 -8.49 4.31
CA SER A 97 15.25 -7.36 3.41
C SER A 97 14.33 -7.42 2.19
N LEU A 98 13.56 -6.35 1.98
CA LEU A 98 12.74 -6.15 0.76
C LEU A 98 13.58 -5.86 -0.50
N ASN A 99 14.91 -5.85 -0.39
CA ASN A 99 15.86 -5.54 -1.47
C ASN A 99 15.79 -6.48 -2.69
N LYS A 100 15.14 -7.65 -2.56
CA LYS A 100 14.87 -8.59 -3.65
C LYS A 100 13.65 -8.23 -4.50
N TYR A 101 12.87 -7.24 -4.07
CA TYR A 101 11.67 -6.80 -4.75
C TYR A 101 11.86 -5.40 -5.36
N GLU A 102 11.23 -5.19 -6.51
CA GLU A 102 11.05 -3.89 -7.14
C GLU A 102 9.56 -3.54 -7.06
N PHE A 103 9.25 -2.38 -6.49
CA PHE A 103 7.88 -1.90 -6.31
C PHE A 103 7.60 -0.77 -7.30
N VAL A 104 6.64 -1.00 -8.20
CA VAL A 104 6.18 0.00 -9.15
C VAL A 104 4.76 0.41 -8.76
N VAL A 105 4.59 1.67 -8.37
CA VAL A 105 3.27 2.19 -7.99
C VAL A 105 2.73 3.07 -9.11
N THR A 106 1.55 2.73 -9.62
CA THR A 106 0.87 3.47 -10.70
C THR A 106 -0.55 3.84 -10.28
N SER A 107 -1.01 5.00 -10.72
CA SER A 107 -2.37 5.50 -10.53
C SER A 107 -2.72 6.43 -11.68
N GLY A 108 -4.01 6.49 -12.05
CA GLY A 108 -4.51 7.49 -12.98
C GLY A 108 -4.70 8.88 -12.35
N SER A 109 -4.52 9.01 -11.03
CA SER A 109 -4.75 10.27 -10.32
C SER A 109 -3.76 11.37 -10.72
N PRO A 110 -4.21 12.63 -10.83
CA PRO A 110 -3.35 13.74 -11.19
C PRO A 110 -2.32 13.99 -10.08
N VAL A 111 -1.04 14.06 -10.47
CA VAL A 111 0.15 14.22 -9.60
C VAL A 111 0.04 15.38 -8.59
N ALA A 112 -0.82 16.37 -8.84
CA ALA A 112 -1.04 17.52 -7.98
C ALA A 112 -2.09 17.30 -6.87
N ALA A 113 -3.07 16.40 -7.04
CA ALA A 113 -4.12 16.15 -6.05
C ALA A 113 -3.57 15.50 -4.77
N ASP A 114 -2.44 14.81 -4.88
CA ASP A 114 -1.75 14.16 -3.77
C ASP A 114 -0.96 15.11 -2.85
N ARG A 115 -0.62 16.32 -3.31
CA ARG A 115 0.34 17.21 -2.62
C ARG A 115 -0.28 18.09 -1.54
N VAL A 116 -1.58 18.33 -1.61
CA VAL A 116 -2.35 19.00 -0.55
C VAL A 116 -3.26 17.95 0.08
N GLY A 117 -2.64 16.90 0.60
CA GLY A 117 -3.33 15.78 1.24
C GLY A 117 -4.14 16.23 2.47
N PRO A 118 -5.12 15.41 2.91
CA PRO A 118 -5.87 15.70 4.12
C PRO A 118 -4.89 15.84 5.31
N THR A 119 -5.23 16.68 6.29
CA THR A 119 -4.34 17.01 7.42
C THR A 119 -3.82 15.77 8.15
N ILE A 120 -4.63 14.70 8.23
CA ILE A 120 -4.21 13.41 8.81
C ILE A 120 -3.03 12.79 8.07
N LEU A 121 -3.02 12.84 6.73
CA LEU A 121 -1.93 12.29 5.92
C LEU A 121 -0.62 13.05 6.15
N ASN A 122 -0.69 14.39 6.22
CA ASN A 122 0.49 15.22 6.48
C ASN A 122 1.06 14.96 7.89
N LYS A 123 0.18 14.77 8.89
CA LYS A 123 0.59 14.42 10.27
C LYS A 123 1.25 13.03 10.31
N ILE A 124 0.71 12.05 9.59
CA ILE A 124 1.30 10.69 9.48
C ILE A 124 2.67 10.76 8.80
N GLU A 125 2.80 11.48 7.69
CA GLU A 125 4.07 11.64 6.98
C GLU A 125 5.14 12.29 7.85
N ALA A 126 4.78 13.34 8.61
CA ALA A 126 5.68 13.99 9.55
C ALA A 126 6.14 13.03 10.68
N ALA A 127 5.24 12.18 11.19
CA ALA A 127 5.58 11.18 12.20
C ALA A 127 6.53 10.11 11.64
N LEU A 128 6.26 9.59 10.43
CA LEU A 128 7.09 8.57 9.78
C LEU A 128 8.48 9.09 9.36
N THR A 129 8.59 10.38 9.03
CA THR A 129 9.87 11.00 8.65
C THR A 129 10.78 11.24 9.87
N ASN A 130 10.20 11.32 11.07
CA ASN A 130 10.95 11.61 12.29
C ASN A 130 11.61 10.35 12.86
N GLN A 131 12.90 10.16 12.56
CA GLN A 131 13.70 9.04 13.04
C GLN A 131 13.91 8.98 14.56
N ASN A 132 13.54 10.03 15.30
CA ASN A 132 13.62 10.03 16.77
C ASN A 132 12.40 9.38 17.44
N LEU A 133 11.34 9.07 16.68
CA LEU A 133 10.17 8.39 17.20
C LEU A 133 10.37 6.87 17.14
N SER A 134 10.05 6.17 18.22
CA SER A 134 9.94 4.72 18.20
C SER A 134 8.69 4.30 17.42
N VAL A 135 8.69 3.06 16.94
CA VAL A 135 7.54 2.47 16.22
C VAL A 135 6.27 2.52 17.08
N ASP A 136 6.37 2.15 18.36
CA ASP A 136 5.23 2.18 19.29
C ASP A 136 4.62 3.59 19.45
N VAL A 137 5.45 4.64 19.40
CA VAL A 137 4.97 6.03 19.48
C VAL A 137 4.23 6.41 18.21
N VAL A 138 4.74 6.01 17.04
CA VAL A 138 4.05 6.23 15.76
C VAL A 138 2.72 5.49 15.73
N ASP A 139 2.66 4.25 16.21
CA ASP A 139 1.43 3.45 16.29
C ASP A 139 0.38 4.13 17.18
N GLN A 140 0.79 4.58 18.37
CA GLN A 140 -0.12 5.28 19.27
C GLN A 140 -0.58 6.63 18.68
N CYS A 141 0.31 7.38 18.03
CA CYS A 141 -0.05 8.59 17.31
C CYS A 141 -1.08 8.31 16.21
N LEU A 142 -0.91 7.22 15.44
CA LEU A 142 -1.83 6.84 14.38
C LEU A 142 -3.23 6.52 14.93
N VAL A 143 -3.31 5.80 16.06
CA VAL A 143 -4.59 5.54 16.74
C VAL A 143 -5.27 6.84 17.15
N CYS A 144 -4.56 7.75 17.81
CA CYS A 144 -5.12 9.04 18.22
C CYS A 144 -5.58 9.89 17.04
N LEU A 145 -4.81 9.92 15.95
CA LEU A 145 -5.18 10.66 14.74
C LEU A 145 -6.45 10.11 14.09
N LYS A 146 -6.62 8.79 14.07
CA LYS A 146 -7.85 8.16 13.57
C LYS A 146 -9.05 8.51 14.43
N GLU A 147 -8.91 8.43 15.75
CA GLU A 147 -9.97 8.81 16.68
C GLU A 147 -10.36 10.29 16.57
N GLU A 148 -9.38 11.19 16.37
CA GLU A 148 -9.60 12.62 16.12
C GLU A 148 -10.43 12.82 14.85
N TRP A 149 -10.14 12.09 13.77
CA TRP A 149 -10.79 12.24 12.47
C TRP A 149 -12.17 11.57 12.38
N MET A 150 -12.47 10.60 13.24
CA MET A 150 -13.76 9.92 13.30
C MET A 150 -14.80 10.64 14.18
N LYS A 151 -14.39 11.67 14.93
CA LYS A 151 -15.27 12.50 15.76
C LYS A 151 -15.87 13.64 14.94
#